data_AF-A0A1I1UAM0-F1
#
_entry.id   AF-A0A1I1UAM0-F1
#
_cell.length_a   1.000
_cell.length_b   1.000
_cell.length_c   1.000
_cell.angle_alpha   90.00
_cell.angle_beta   90.00
_cell.angle_gamma   90.00
#
_symmetry.space_group_name_H-M   'P 1'
#
loop_
_entity.id
_entity.type
_entity.pdbx_description
1 polymer ?
#
loop_
_entity_poly.entity_id
_entity_poly.type
_entity_poly.pdbx_seq_one_letter_code
_entity_poly.pdbx_strand_id
1 'polypeptide(L)'
;MTPETGPATEPPAGQAPGAADASGGAPLPRVSVRGEARLEVEPEIARIGIGVRARGADRRAALTDLTRRNTTVLELLKSYGEAVERTETGAFTISPELKQGRGERIRAYHGRVQIQAVITDFTALGELTTRLADLELTRVDGPWWGLRPDSPVYRQARQQAVREAVVRAREYAAALGADLAELLELADRGLESAFPDQRRTLAAAPAAYGAARAGSAESAAPALDLEPRRQSVRAEVSARFSITRPEL
;
A
#
# COMPACT_ATOMS: atom_id res chain seq x y z
N MET A 1 82.86 8.51 -70.46
CA MET A 1 82.13 9.08 -69.31
C MET A 1 81.26 10.19 -69.88
N THR A 2 80.01 9.85 -70.16
CA THR A 2 79.01 10.64 -70.91
C THR A 2 78.12 11.41 -69.93
N PRO A 3 77.56 12.59 -70.29
CA PRO A 3 76.66 13.40 -69.45
C PRO A 3 75.15 13.11 -69.72
N GLU A 4 74.27 13.97 -69.17
CA GLU A 4 72.77 14.05 -69.27
C GLU A 4 71.98 13.43 -68.10
N THR A 5 70.84 13.93 -67.58
CA THR A 5 69.98 15.11 -67.80
C THR A 5 68.98 15.23 -66.63
N GLY A 6 68.42 16.44 -66.39
CA GLY A 6 67.60 16.80 -65.22
C GLY A 6 66.20 16.14 -65.13
N PRO A 7 65.47 16.30 -64.00
CA PRO A 7 64.19 15.63 -63.80
C PRO A 7 62.98 16.42 -64.34
N ALA A 8 62.04 15.65 -64.90
CA ALA A 8 60.78 16.05 -65.50
C ALA A 8 59.59 15.99 -64.52
N THR A 9 58.54 16.73 -64.90
CA THR A 9 57.20 16.90 -64.30
C THR A 9 56.21 15.82 -64.78
N GLU A 10 55.31 15.30 -63.92
CA GLU A 10 53.85 15.11 -64.19
C GLU A 10 53.02 14.62 -62.96
N PRO A 11 51.69 14.94 -62.87
CA PRO A 11 50.72 14.63 -61.79
C PRO A 11 49.91 13.33 -62.13
N PRO A 12 48.68 12.97 -61.65
CA PRO A 12 47.67 13.61 -60.77
C PRO A 12 46.95 12.69 -59.74
N ALA A 13 46.04 13.25 -58.93
CA ALA A 13 44.70 12.70 -58.66
C ALA A 13 43.95 13.59 -57.65
N GLY A 14 42.88 14.24 -58.12
CA GLY A 14 41.93 14.93 -57.27
C GLY A 14 41.01 13.94 -56.54
N GLN A 15 40.71 14.25 -55.29
CA GLN A 15 39.54 13.75 -54.59
C GLN A 15 39.06 14.85 -53.66
N ALA A 16 37.91 15.44 -54.00
CA ALA A 16 37.12 16.22 -53.07
C ALA A 16 36.43 15.26 -52.11
N PRO A 17 36.50 15.43 -50.79
CA PRO A 17 35.53 14.84 -49.89
C PRO A 17 34.35 15.81 -49.75
N GLY A 18 33.15 15.25 -49.92
CA GLY A 18 31.89 15.95 -49.89
C GLY A 18 31.61 16.65 -48.57
N ALA A 19 30.73 17.64 -48.66
CA ALA A 19 30.04 18.24 -47.54
C ALA A 19 29.35 17.11 -46.73
N ALA A 20 29.95 16.78 -45.59
CA ALA A 20 29.24 16.07 -44.55
C ALA A 20 28.24 17.05 -43.93
N ASP A 21 26.96 16.73 -44.03
CA ASP A 21 25.89 17.38 -43.28
C ASP A 21 26.19 17.27 -41.77
N ALA A 22 26.83 18.30 -41.23
CA ALA A 22 27.06 18.47 -39.81
C ALA A 22 25.78 19.03 -39.14
N SER A 23 24.67 18.28 -39.21
CA SER A 23 23.56 18.46 -38.27
C SER A 23 23.78 17.55 -37.04
N GLY A 24 24.97 17.67 -36.45
CA GLY A 24 25.36 16.98 -35.21
C GLY A 24 25.17 17.92 -34.02
N GLY A 25 23.94 18.34 -33.74
CA GLY A 25 23.66 19.07 -32.50
C GLY A 25 23.98 18.17 -31.30
N ALA A 26 24.98 18.54 -30.50
CA ALA A 26 25.27 17.85 -29.26
C ALA A 26 23.98 17.70 -28.43
N PRO A 27 23.74 16.52 -27.81
CA PRO A 27 22.48 16.26 -27.12
C PRO A 27 22.23 17.32 -26.05
N LEU A 28 20.99 17.82 -25.99
CA LEU A 28 20.59 18.82 -24.99
C LEU A 28 20.91 18.31 -23.57
N PRO A 29 21.43 19.17 -22.68
CA PRO A 29 21.65 18.80 -21.29
C PRO A 29 20.34 18.33 -20.65
N ARG A 30 20.46 17.50 -19.61
CA ARG A 30 19.32 16.84 -18.99
C ARG A 30 19.30 17.12 -17.50
N VAL A 31 18.11 17.40 -16.96
CA VAL A 31 17.87 17.49 -15.52
C VAL A 31 17.01 16.30 -15.09
N SER A 32 17.43 15.61 -14.03
CA SER A 32 16.66 14.53 -13.42
C SER A 32 16.20 15.00 -12.05
N VAL A 33 14.89 14.90 -11.80
CA VAL A 33 14.25 15.34 -10.57
C VAL A 33 13.34 14.27 -10.01
N ARG A 34 13.10 14.35 -8.71
CA ARG A 34 12.11 13.56 -8.01
C ARG A 34 11.04 14.50 -7.49
N GLY A 35 9.79 14.27 -7.88
CA GLY A 35 8.62 14.95 -7.36
C GLY A 35 7.93 14.09 -6.31
N GLU A 36 7.50 14.70 -5.22
CA GLU A 36 6.80 14.03 -4.15
C GLU A 36 5.54 14.79 -3.78
N ALA A 37 4.48 14.08 -3.44
CA ALA A 37 3.30 14.66 -2.85
C ALA A 37 2.88 13.85 -1.63
N ARG A 38 2.39 14.56 -0.62
CA ARG A 38 1.79 14.00 0.57
C ARG A 38 0.44 14.67 0.79
N LEU A 39 -0.62 13.87 0.84
CA LEU A 39 -1.97 14.32 1.13
C LEU A 39 -2.43 13.69 2.45
N GLU A 40 -3.01 14.50 3.33
CA GLU A 40 -3.64 14.04 4.56
C GLU A 40 -5.16 14.09 4.40
N VAL A 41 -5.80 12.94 4.42
CA VAL A 41 -7.24 12.80 4.17
C VAL A 41 -7.91 12.00 5.28
N GLU A 42 -9.21 12.18 5.44
CA GLU A 42 -9.99 11.30 6.31
C GLU A 42 -10.09 9.91 5.68
N PRO A 43 -10.16 8.84 6.50
CA PRO A 43 -10.39 7.50 5.98
C PRO A 43 -11.79 7.38 5.39
N GLU A 44 -11.93 6.58 4.34
CA GLU A 44 -13.22 6.27 3.70
C GLU A 44 -13.80 4.94 4.20
N ILE A 45 -12.95 4.04 4.67
CA ILE A 45 -13.32 2.71 5.15
C ILE A 45 -12.56 2.34 6.42
N ALA A 46 -13.17 1.49 7.23
CA ALA A 46 -12.55 0.81 8.35
C ALA A 46 -12.61 -0.69 8.11
N ARG A 47 -11.49 -1.39 8.32
CA ARG A 47 -11.44 -2.85 8.27
C ARG A 47 -11.40 -3.40 9.68
N ILE A 48 -12.17 -4.46 9.95
CA ILE A 48 -12.09 -5.23 11.20
C ILE A 48 -11.90 -6.71 10.88
N GLY A 49 -11.16 -7.39 11.73
CA GLY A 49 -10.96 -8.83 11.72
C GLY A 49 -11.74 -9.47 12.85
N ILE A 50 -12.47 -10.53 12.56
CA ILE A 50 -13.33 -11.21 13.52
C ILE A 50 -12.94 -12.68 13.53
N GLY A 51 -12.30 -13.11 14.61
CA GLY A 51 -11.90 -14.48 14.84
C GLY A 51 -12.92 -15.21 15.71
N VAL A 52 -13.65 -16.16 15.12
CA VAL A 52 -14.59 -17.02 15.85
C VAL A 52 -13.90 -18.33 16.20
N ARG A 53 -14.01 -18.76 17.45
CA ARG A 53 -13.42 -20.01 17.95
C ARG A 53 -14.49 -20.93 18.54
N ALA A 54 -14.22 -22.22 18.46
CA ALA A 54 -15.04 -23.24 19.11
C ALA A 54 -14.16 -24.38 19.64
N ARG A 55 -14.63 -25.06 20.69
CA ARG A 55 -13.96 -26.22 21.30
C ARG A 55 -14.97 -27.35 21.47
N GLY A 56 -14.61 -28.55 21.05
CA GLY A 56 -15.44 -29.75 21.20
C GLY A 56 -14.65 -30.96 21.71
N ALA A 57 -15.35 -31.91 22.33
CA ALA A 57 -14.76 -33.18 22.74
C ALA A 57 -14.36 -34.05 21.52
N ASP A 58 -15.11 -33.95 20.44
CA ASP A 58 -14.81 -34.56 19.14
C ASP A 58 -14.86 -33.51 18.01
N ARG A 59 -14.39 -33.91 16.82
CA ARG A 59 -14.32 -33.04 15.64
C ARG A 59 -15.70 -32.52 15.20
N ARG A 60 -16.74 -33.35 15.27
CA ARG A 60 -18.08 -33.02 14.79
C ARG A 60 -18.77 -32.03 15.73
N ALA A 61 -18.60 -32.21 17.04
CA ALA A 61 -19.06 -31.27 18.05
C ALA A 61 -18.40 -29.89 17.88
N ALA A 62 -17.08 -29.85 17.71
CA ALA A 62 -16.34 -28.60 17.48
C ALA A 62 -16.78 -27.88 16.20
N LEU A 63 -17.01 -28.63 15.12
CA LEU A 63 -17.49 -28.06 13.85
C LEU A 63 -18.91 -27.52 13.96
N THR A 64 -19.82 -28.26 14.60
CA THR A 64 -21.22 -27.85 14.78
C THR A 64 -21.32 -26.56 15.59
N ASP A 65 -20.57 -26.48 16.70
CA ASP A 65 -20.54 -25.27 17.52
C ASP A 65 -19.91 -24.08 16.76
N LEU A 66 -18.83 -24.32 15.99
CA LEU A 66 -18.22 -23.27 15.18
C LEU A 66 -19.18 -22.73 14.11
N THR A 67 -19.87 -23.61 13.38
CA THR A 67 -20.83 -23.22 12.35
C THR A 67 -21.98 -22.40 12.93
N ARG A 68 -22.49 -22.80 14.10
CA ARG A 68 -23.52 -22.04 14.83
C ARG A 68 -23.04 -20.63 15.16
N ARG A 69 -21.88 -20.50 15.83
CA ARG A 69 -21.31 -19.19 16.21
C ARG A 69 -20.99 -18.32 15.00
N ASN A 70 -20.41 -18.92 13.96
CA ASN A 70 -20.12 -18.23 12.70
C ASN A 70 -21.39 -17.68 12.05
N THR A 71 -22.49 -18.45 12.08
CA THR A 71 -23.78 -18.00 11.56
C THR A 71 -24.30 -16.80 12.34
N THR A 72 -24.26 -16.85 13.68
CA THR A 72 -24.64 -15.71 14.53
C THR A 72 -23.82 -14.44 14.22
N VAL A 73 -22.51 -14.56 14.03
CA VAL A 73 -21.65 -13.43 13.67
C VAL A 73 -22.03 -12.87 12.29
N LEU A 74 -22.24 -13.73 11.30
CA LEU A 74 -22.62 -13.29 9.95
C LEU A 74 -24.02 -12.65 9.92
N GLU A 75 -24.97 -13.15 10.71
CA GLU A 75 -26.30 -12.55 10.87
C GLU A 75 -26.22 -11.19 11.53
N LEU A 76 -25.39 -11.05 12.58
CA LEU A 76 -25.13 -9.76 13.21
C LEU A 76 -24.53 -8.78 12.19
N LEU A 77 -23.49 -9.14 11.45
CA LEU A 77 -22.90 -8.28 10.41
C LEU A 77 -23.93 -7.86 9.35
N LYS A 78 -24.78 -8.79 8.90
CA LYS A 78 -25.86 -8.50 7.93
C LYS A 78 -26.92 -7.55 8.48
N SER A 79 -27.19 -7.58 9.79
CA SER A 79 -28.18 -6.69 10.41
C SER A 79 -27.82 -5.20 10.33
N TYR A 80 -26.53 -4.89 10.14
CA TYR A 80 -26.04 -3.52 9.95
C TYR A 80 -26.13 -3.03 8.50
N GLY A 81 -26.58 -3.87 7.56
CA GLY A 81 -26.94 -3.48 6.20
C GLY A 81 -25.85 -2.71 5.47
N GLU A 82 -26.18 -1.49 5.02
CA GLU A 82 -25.30 -0.63 4.22
C GLU A 82 -24.06 -0.11 4.97
N ALA A 83 -24.04 -0.19 6.30
CA ALA A 83 -22.85 0.18 7.09
C ALA A 83 -21.69 -0.79 6.83
N VAL A 84 -21.99 -2.06 6.50
CA VAL A 84 -21.00 -3.08 6.16
C VAL A 84 -20.96 -3.23 4.64
N GLU A 85 -19.99 -2.60 4.00
CA GLU A 85 -19.82 -2.63 2.55
C GLU A 85 -19.47 -4.04 2.04
N ARG A 86 -18.61 -4.76 2.76
CA ARG A 86 -18.13 -6.09 2.35
C ARG A 86 -17.83 -6.96 3.54
N THR A 87 -18.19 -8.24 3.45
CA THR A 87 -17.79 -9.28 4.40
C THR A 87 -17.12 -10.42 3.65
N GLU A 88 -15.96 -10.86 4.14
CA GLU A 88 -15.18 -11.95 3.58
C GLU A 88 -14.87 -12.98 4.65
N THR A 89 -15.20 -14.24 4.39
CA THR A 89 -14.76 -15.34 5.26
C THR A 89 -13.40 -15.83 4.76
N GLY A 90 -12.39 -15.66 5.60
CA GLY A 90 -11.02 -16.09 5.36
C GLY A 90 -10.81 -17.56 5.73
N ALA A 91 -9.61 -17.85 6.25
CA ALA A 91 -9.20 -19.22 6.55
C ALA A 91 -10.04 -19.87 7.66
N PHE A 92 -10.44 -21.11 7.41
CA PHE A 92 -11.02 -22.03 8.40
C PHE A 92 -9.99 -23.09 8.77
N THR A 93 -9.89 -23.43 10.05
CA THR A 93 -8.99 -24.47 10.54
C THR A 93 -9.64 -25.23 11.69
N ILE A 94 -9.47 -26.55 11.69
CA ILE A 94 -9.81 -27.41 12.82
C ILE A 94 -8.60 -28.27 13.17
N SER A 95 -8.16 -28.22 14.42
CA SER A 95 -6.95 -28.90 14.88
C SER A 95 -7.23 -29.68 16.16
N PRO A 96 -6.73 -30.92 16.29
CA PRO A 96 -6.79 -31.64 17.55
C PRO A 96 -5.83 -31.01 18.58
N GLU A 97 -6.30 -30.87 19.82
CA GLU A 97 -5.46 -30.62 20.98
C GLU A 97 -5.04 -31.98 21.55
N LEU A 98 -3.74 -32.28 21.51
CA LEU A 98 -3.18 -33.48 22.11
C LEU A 98 -2.89 -33.25 23.59
N LYS A 99 -3.14 -34.24 24.44
CA LYS A 99 -2.71 -34.23 25.83
C LYS A 99 -1.21 -34.51 25.89
N GLN A 100 -0.43 -33.64 26.54
CA GLN A 100 0.99 -33.91 26.78
C GLN A 100 1.16 -35.01 27.85
N GLY A 101 1.89 -36.09 27.53
CA GLY A 101 2.14 -37.24 28.42
C GLY A 101 2.53 -38.53 27.67
N ARG A 102 2.79 -39.64 28.41
CA ARG A 102 3.05 -40.97 27.81
C ARG A 102 1.78 -41.49 27.14
N GLY A 103 1.70 -41.29 25.82
CA GLY A 103 0.60 -41.69 24.94
C GLY A 103 -0.09 -40.48 24.33
N GLU A 104 0.04 -40.32 23.00
CA GLU A 104 -0.69 -39.29 22.26
C GLU A 104 -2.18 -39.61 22.27
N ARG A 105 -2.93 -38.90 23.11
CA ARG A 105 -4.40 -38.97 23.13
C ARG A 105 -4.97 -37.59 22.85
N ILE A 106 -5.94 -37.54 21.96
CA ILE A 106 -6.68 -36.32 21.63
C ILE A 106 -7.52 -35.92 22.86
N ARG A 107 -7.32 -34.69 23.33
CA ARG A 107 -8.03 -34.11 24.47
C ARG A 107 -9.27 -33.33 24.05
N ALA A 108 -9.18 -32.62 22.93
CA ALA A 108 -10.26 -31.82 22.36
C ALA A 108 -9.95 -31.47 20.91
N TYR A 109 -10.91 -30.88 20.21
CA TYR A 109 -10.71 -30.23 18.92
C TYR A 109 -10.98 -28.74 19.06
N HIS A 110 -10.12 -27.93 18.43
CA HIS A 110 -10.29 -26.49 18.33
C HIS A 110 -10.60 -26.12 16.89
N GLY A 111 -11.72 -25.46 16.69
CA GLY A 111 -12.10 -24.83 15.42
C GLY A 111 -11.84 -23.33 15.48
N ARG A 112 -11.37 -22.76 14.37
CA ARG A 112 -11.27 -21.31 14.17
C ARG A 112 -11.71 -20.96 12.75
N VAL A 113 -12.45 -19.86 12.63
CA VAL A 113 -12.71 -19.19 11.36
C VAL A 113 -12.39 -17.71 11.52
N GLN A 114 -11.84 -17.10 10.48
CA GLN A 114 -11.56 -15.68 10.42
C GLN A 114 -12.51 -15.03 9.43
N ILE A 115 -13.14 -13.93 9.83
CA ILE A 115 -13.99 -13.09 8.98
C ILE A 115 -13.33 -11.71 8.92
N GLN A 116 -13.32 -11.10 7.74
CA GLN A 116 -12.93 -9.71 7.54
C GLN A 116 -14.16 -8.93 7.12
N ALA A 117 -14.39 -7.78 7.75
CA ALA A 117 -15.47 -6.87 7.35
C ALA A 117 -14.89 -5.50 7.01
N VAL A 118 -15.44 -4.88 5.97
CA VAL A 118 -15.17 -3.51 5.55
C VAL A 118 -16.40 -2.68 5.88
N ILE A 119 -16.20 -1.64 6.68
CA ILE A 119 -17.24 -0.77 7.22
C ILE A 119 -17.02 0.65 6.70
N THR A 120 -18.11 1.30 6.29
CA THR A 120 -18.14 2.67 5.76
C THR A 120 -18.73 3.66 6.75
N ASP A 121 -19.63 3.20 7.63
CA ASP A 121 -20.20 4.02 8.70
C ASP A 121 -19.45 3.78 10.01
N PHE A 122 -18.68 4.79 10.43
CA PHE A 122 -17.86 4.72 11.65
C PHE A 122 -18.68 4.87 12.94
N THR A 123 -19.89 5.41 12.86
CA THR A 123 -20.81 5.44 14.01
C THR A 123 -21.32 4.02 14.29
N ALA A 124 -21.73 3.32 13.23
CA ALA A 124 -22.15 1.92 13.32
C ALA A 124 -21.00 0.97 13.73
N LEU A 125 -19.75 1.33 13.40
CA LEU A 125 -18.56 0.55 13.74
C LEU A 125 -18.39 0.33 15.24
N GLY A 126 -18.53 1.39 16.05
CA GLY A 126 -18.34 1.32 17.50
C GLY A 126 -19.38 0.41 18.17
N GLU A 127 -20.64 0.56 17.76
CA GLU A 127 -21.74 -0.29 18.22
C GLU A 127 -21.54 -1.76 17.79
N LEU A 128 -21.25 -1.99 16.51
CA LEU A 128 -21.02 -3.32 15.94
C LEU A 128 -19.86 -4.04 16.66
N THR A 129 -18.74 -3.34 16.87
CA THR A 129 -17.57 -3.90 17.55
C THR A 129 -17.90 -4.33 18.98
N THR A 130 -18.72 -3.54 19.68
CA THR A 130 -19.16 -3.84 21.05
C THR A 130 -20.05 -5.08 21.07
N ARG A 131 -21.05 -5.15 20.18
CA ARG A 131 -21.93 -6.33 20.08
C ARG A 131 -21.17 -7.59 19.66
N LEU A 132 -20.16 -7.47 18.79
CA LEU A 132 -19.29 -8.59 18.41
C LEU A 132 -18.40 -9.05 19.57
N ALA A 133 -17.93 -8.13 20.41
CA ALA A 133 -17.12 -8.44 21.59
C ALA A 133 -17.92 -9.16 22.68
N ASP A 134 -19.23 -8.91 22.77
CA ASP A 134 -20.14 -9.62 23.69
C ASP A 134 -20.40 -11.08 23.30
N LEU A 135 -20.06 -11.49 22.07
CA LEU A 135 -20.24 -12.87 21.61
C LEU A 135 -19.17 -13.81 22.19
N GLU A 136 -19.62 -14.93 22.75
CA GLU A 136 -18.73 -15.92 23.33
C GLU A 136 -17.68 -16.49 22.34
N LEU A 137 -16.42 -16.57 22.79
CA LEU A 137 -15.28 -17.07 22.01
C LEU A 137 -15.03 -16.32 20.68
N THR A 138 -15.56 -15.10 20.57
CA THR A 138 -15.28 -14.19 19.47
C THR A 138 -14.13 -13.25 19.85
N ARG A 139 -13.26 -12.97 18.90
CA ARG A 139 -12.20 -11.97 19.02
C ARG A 139 -12.40 -10.97 17.91
N VAL A 140 -12.37 -9.69 18.24
CA VAL A 140 -12.34 -8.61 17.25
C VAL A 140 -10.96 -7.97 17.29
N ASP A 141 -10.39 -7.76 16.11
CA ASP A 141 -9.10 -7.12 15.89
C ASP A 141 -9.31 -5.92 14.95
N GLY A 142 -8.68 -4.78 15.24
CA GLY A 142 -8.86 -3.52 14.49
C GLY A 142 -9.43 -2.39 15.36
N PRO A 143 -9.98 -1.31 14.76
CA PRO A 143 -10.13 -1.09 13.33
C PRO A 143 -8.85 -0.63 12.62
N TRP A 144 -8.71 -1.00 11.35
CA TRP A 144 -7.70 -0.44 10.44
C TRP A 144 -8.37 0.54 9.48
N TRP A 145 -8.07 1.81 9.69
CA TRP A 145 -8.53 2.92 8.85
C TRP A 145 -7.88 2.87 7.48
N GLY A 146 -8.65 3.19 6.43
CA GLY A 146 -8.10 3.25 5.08
C GLY A 146 -8.97 3.96 4.06
N LEU A 147 -8.47 4.00 2.83
CA LEU A 147 -9.17 4.55 1.66
C LEU A 147 -9.63 3.40 0.77
N ARG A 148 -10.70 3.62 0.02
CA ARG A 148 -11.11 2.65 -1.00
C ARG A 148 -10.03 2.54 -2.07
N PRO A 149 -9.82 1.35 -2.68
CA PRO A 149 -8.82 1.17 -3.73
C PRO A 149 -8.98 2.12 -4.93
N ASP A 150 -10.21 2.54 -5.22
CA ASP A 150 -10.60 3.45 -6.30
C ASP A 150 -10.70 4.93 -5.87
N SER A 151 -10.26 5.26 -4.64
CA SER A 151 -10.33 6.62 -4.12
C SER A 151 -9.65 7.64 -5.05
N PRO A 152 -10.32 8.78 -5.34
CA PRO A 152 -9.74 9.84 -6.17
C PRO A 152 -8.50 10.48 -5.54
N VAL A 153 -8.30 10.33 -4.23
CA VAL A 153 -7.14 10.87 -3.50
C VAL A 153 -5.83 10.34 -4.09
N TYR A 154 -5.77 9.08 -4.52
CA TYR A 154 -4.57 8.53 -5.15
C TYR A 154 -4.23 9.24 -6.46
N ARG A 155 -5.24 9.58 -7.26
CA ARG A 155 -5.06 10.34 -8.50
C ARG A 155 -4.57 11.75 -8.20
N GLN A 156 -5.15 12.41 -7.20
CA GLN A 156 -4.75 13.75 -6.78
C GLN A 156 -3.29 13.75 -6.30
N ALA A 157 -2.89 12.78 -5.48
CA ALA A 157 -1.51 12.65 -5.00
C ALA A 157 -0.52 12.52 -6.18
N ARG A 158 -0.81 11.64 -7.16
CA ARG A 158 0.03 11.50 -8.35
C ARG A 158 0.14 12.80 -9.16
N GLN A 159 -0.98 13.48 -9.40
CA GLN A 159 -0.98 14.75 -10.13
C GLN A 159 -0.15 15.83 -9.42
N GLN A 160 -0.23 15.90 -8.09
CA GLN A 160 0.56 16.83 -7.30
C GLN A 160 2.06 16.49 -7.34
N ALA A 161 2.43 15.21 -7.28
CA ALA A 161 3.82 14.78 -7.37
C ALA A 161 4.43 15.12 -8.74
N VAL A 162 3.67 14.98 -9.82
CA VAL A 162 4.10 15.40 -11.17
C VAL A 162 4.29 16.91 -11.26
N ARG A 163 3.37 17.70 -10.71
CA ARG A 163 3.51 19.17 -10.67
C ARG A 163 4.75 19.59 -9.89
N GLU A 164 4.99 18.96 -8.74
CA GLU A 164 6.18 19.19 -7.92
C GLU A 164 7.48 18.88 -8.69
N ALA A 165 7.52 17.77 -9.44
CA ALA A 165 8.67 17.44 -10.29
C ALA A 165 8.93 18.55 -11.33
N VAL A 166 7.88 19.02 -12.01
CA VAL A 166 8.01 20.10 -13.01
C VAL A 166 8.51 21.39 -12.37
N VAL A 167 7.99 21.78 -11.21
CA VAL A 167 8.43 22.98 -10.48
C VAL A 167 9.91 22.88 -10.15
N ARG A 168 10.36 21.77 -9.54
CA ARG A 168 11.78 21.57 -9.20
C ARG A 168 12.69 21.57 -10.43
N ALA A 169 12.25 20.97 -11.54
CA ALA A 169 13.04 20.97 -12.77
C ALA A 169 13.22 22.38 -13.34
N ARG A 170 12.17 23.23 -13.26
CA ARG A 170 12.25 24.64 -13.66
C ARG A 170 13.17 25.44 -12.74
N GLU A 171 13.09 25.23 -11.44
CA GLU A 171 13.97 25.90 -10.46
C GLU A 171 15.44 25.56 -10.72
N TYR A 172 15.75 24.29 -10.99
CA TYR A 172 17.12 23.87 -11.31
C TYR A 172 17.61 24.39 -12.66
N ALA A 173 16.76 24.40 -13.69
CA ALA A 173 17.12 24.98 -14.98
C ALA A 173 17.42 26.48 -14.83
N ALA A 174 16.53 27.22 -14.18
CA ALA A 174 16.66 28.66 -13.97
C ALA A 174 17.92 29.01 -13.16
N ALA A 175 18.28 28.21 -12.16
CA ALA A 175 19.51 28.39 -11.37
C ALA A 175 20.80 28.22 -12.21
N LEU A 176 20.71 27.56 -13.37
CA LEU A 176 21.80 27.38 -14.32
C LEU A 176 21.71 28.32 -15.53
N GLY A 177 20.84 29.35 -15.48
CA GLY A 177 20.57 30.23 -16.62
C GLY A 177 19.95 29.50 -17.83
N ALA A 178 19.33 28.34 -17.61
CA ALA A 178 18.68 27.54 -18.63
C ALA A 178 17.15 27.53 -18.46
N ASP A 179 16.45 27.13 -19.53
CA ASP A 179 15.01 26.90 -19.55
C ASP A 179 14.70 25.41 -19.67
N LEU A 180 13.58 25.00 -19.08
CA LEU A 180 13.04 23.65 -19.23
C LEU A 180 12.44 23.48 -20.63
N ALA A 181 12.87 22.47 -21.38
CA ALA A 181 12.44 22.26 -22.77
C ALA A 181 11.40 21.14 -22.89
N GLU A 182 11.81 19.86 -22.85
CA GLU A 182 10.93 18.72 -23.11
C GLU A 182 10.99 17.68 -21.99
N LEU A 183 9.87 17.00 -21.72
CA LEU A 183 9.85 15.81 -20.87
C LEU A 183 10.42 14.62 -21.65
N LEU A 184 11.52 14.06 -21.16
CA LEU A 184 12.17 12.89 -21.77
C LEU A 184 11.66 11.59 -21.17
N GLU A 185 11.41 11.57 -19.85
CA GLU A 185 11.00 10.35 -19.14
C GLU A 185 10.20 10.74 -17.90
N LEU A 186 9.09 10.03 -17.66
CA LEU A 186 8.35 10.10 -16.41
C LEU A 186 8.14 8.67 -15.90
N ALA A 187 8.70 8.37 -14.74
CA ALA A 187 8.56 7.09 -14.07
C ALA A 187 7.82 7.29 -12.75
N ASP A 188 6.70 6.58 -12.60
CA ASP A 188 6.02 6.43 -11.31
C ASP A 188 6.83 5.42 -10.48
N ARG A 189 7.37 5.87 -9.35
CA ARG A 189 8.17 5.00 -8.45
C ARG A 189 7.30 4.21 -7.47
N GLY A 190 5.99 4.23 -7.67
CA GLY A 190 5.03 3.45 -6.94
C GLY A 190 4.31 4.28 -5.88
N LEU A 191 2.99 4.16 -5.88
CA LEU A 191 2.17 4.47 -4.72
C LEU A 191 2.50 3.47 -3.62
N GLU A 192 3.36 3.89 -2.71
CA GLU A 192 3.46 3.27 -1.39
C GLU A 192 2.16 3.61 -0.66
N SER A 193 1.09 2.88 -0.97
CA SER A 193 -0.12 2.96 -0.20
C SER A 193 0.23 2.48 1.19
N ALA A 194 0.05 3.33 2.20
CA ALA A 194 0.32 3.03 3.60
C ALA A 194 -0.65 1.98 4.19
N PHE A 195 -1.18 1.08 3.36
CA PHE A 195 -1.64 -0.23 3.80
C PHE A 195 -0.44 -1.16 3.67
N PRO A 196 0.24 -1.50 4.78
CA PRO A 196 1.09 -2.68 4.73
C PRO A 196 0.23 -3.82 4.18
N ASP A 197 0.64 -4.36 3.04
CA ASP A 197 0.13 -5.61 2.48
C ASP A 197 0.37 -6.66 3.57
N GLN A 198 -0.66 -6.91 4.39
CA GLN A 198 -0.60 -7.81 5.53
C GLN A 198 -0.71 -9.26 5.05
N ARG A 199 0.11 -9.61 4.06
CA ARG A 199 0.44 -10.98 3.68
C ARG A 199 1.84 -11.35 4.16
N ARG A 200 2.28 -10.87 5.32
CA ARG A 200 3.36 -11.48 6.14
C ARG A 200 3.59 -10.67 7.41
N THR A 201 3.06 -11.15 8.53
CA THR A 201 3.71 -11.14 9.87
C THR A 201 2.74 -11.67 10.93
N LEU A 202 2.55 -12.99 10.94
CA LEU A 202 2.24 -13.71 12.18
C LEU A 202 3.60 -14.08 12.80
N ALA A 203 4.22 -13.13 13.49
CA ALA A 203 5.33 -13.40 14.40
C ALA A 203 4.97 -12.76 15.74
N ALA A 204 4.93 -13.62 16.76
CA ALA A 204 4.44 -13.33 18.08
C ALA A 204 5.22 -12.22 18.79
N ALA A 205 4.50 -11.34 19.50
CA ALA A 205 5.04 -10.55 20.59
C ALA A 205 4.09 -10.67 21.81
N PRO A 206 4.62 -10.90 23.02
CA PRO A 206 3.82 -11.14 24.22
C PRO A 206 3.17 -9.85 24.76
N ALA A 207 1.94 -9.99 25.26
CA ALA A 207 1.18 -8.94 25.89
C ALA A 207 1.71 -8.60 27.29
N ALA A 208 1.85 -7.31 27.60
CA ALA A 208 2.00 -6.81 28.96
C ALA A 208 0.61 -6.47 29.52
N TYR A 209 0.25 -7.10 30.64
CA TYR A 209 -0.95 -6.82 31.42
C TYR A 209 -0.73 -5.56 32.26
N GLY A 210 -1.63 -4.59 32.15
CA GLY A 210 -1.79 -3.49 33.11
C GLY A 210 -3.23 -3.50 33.63
N ALA A 211 -3.38 -3.72 34.93
CA ALA A 211 -4.67 -3.74 35.61
C ALA A 211 -5.12 -2.32 35.98
N ALA A 212 -6.40 -2.00 35.76
CA ALA A 212 -7.08 -0.93 36.47
C ALA A 212 -8.47 -1.42 36.89
N ARG A 213 -8.82 -1.13 38.15
CA ARG A 213 -10.10 -1.49 38.77
C ARG A 213 -10.95 -0.23 38.96
N ALA A 214 -12.26 -0.46 38.89
CA ALA A 214 -13.36 0.13 39.69
C ALA A 214 -14.34 1.06 38.96
N GLY A 215 -15.63 0.82 39.24
CA GLY A 215 -16.74 1.76 39.06
C GLY A 215 -17.97 1.16 38.40
N SER A 216 -18.97 0.75 39.20
CA SER A 216 -20.30 0.33 38.74
C SER A 216 -21.25 1.52 38.59
N ALA A 217 -21.92 1.63 37.44
CA ALA A 217 -23.22 2.30 37.27
C ALA A 217 -23.94 1.75 36.02
N GLU A 218 -25.28 1.75 36.06
CA GLU A 218 -26.23 1.08 35.17
C GLU A 218 -26.27 1.54 33.70
N SER A 219 -26.29 0.55 32.81
CA SER A 219 -27.10 0.36 31.59
C SER A 219 -27.15 1.46 30.50
N ALA A 220 -26.13 1.46 29.65
CA ALA A 220 -26.24 1.22 28.20
C ALA A 220 -24.92 0.54 27.79
N ALA A 221 -24.92 -0.40 26.85
CA ALA A 221 -23.69 -1.10 26.46
C ALA A 221 -22.60 -0.07 26.12
N PRO A 222 -21.38 -0.16 26.70
CA PRO A 222 -20.32 0.82 26.43
C PRO A 222 -19.87 0.67 24.98
N ALA A 223 -20.39 1.52 24.10
CA ALA A 223 -19.91 1.60 22.74
C ALA A 223 -18.47 2.12 22.75
N LEU A 224 -17.56 1.37 22.14
CA LEU A 224 -16.21 1.86 21.88
C LEU A 224 -16.28 3.06 20.94
N ASP A 225 -15.90 4.24 21.45
CA ASP A 225 -15.71 5.42 20.62
C ASP A 225 -14.38 5.31 19.86
N LEU A 226 -14.48 5.23 18.54
CA LEU A 226 -13.36 4.96 17.64
C LEU A 226 -13.18 6.16 16.73
N GLU A 227 -12.31 7.08 17.14
CA GLU A 227 -12.01 8.27 16.34
C GLU A 227 -11.23 7.90 15.06
N PRO A 228 -11.72 8.30 13.87
CA PRO A 228 -11.03 8.05 12.62
C PRO A 228 -9.66 8.72 12.57
N ARG A 229 -8.60 7.93 12.35
CA ARG A 229 -7.26 8.47 12.17
C ARG A 229 -7.07 8.97 10.73
N ARG A 230 -6.58 10.20 10.56
CA ARG A 230 -6.21 10.75 9.24
C ARG A 230 -5.17 9.87 8.55
N GLN A 231 -5.39 9.63 7.26
CA GLN A 231 -4.55 8.81 6.39
C GLN A 231 -3.61 9.70 5.58
N SER A 232 -2.33 9.30 5.51
CA SER A 232 -1.32 9.97 4.70
C SER A 232 -1.10 9.20 3.41
N VAL A 233 -1.45 9.80 2.28
CA VAL A 233 -1.20 9.25 0.95
C VAL A 233 0.05 9.91 0.38
N ARG A 234 1.07 9.10 0.07
CA ARG A 234 2.30 9.57 -0.58
C ARG A 234 2.34 9.10 -2.03
N ALA A 235 2.76 9.98 -2.92
CA ALA A 235 3.09 9.65 -4.30
C ALA A 235 4.49 10.18 -4.63
N GLU A 236 5.25 9.39 -5.37
CA GLU A 236 6.60 9.75 -5.82
C GLU A 236 6.73 9.49 -7.31
N VAL A 237 7.26 10.47 -8.02
CA VAL A 237 7.60 10.35 -9.45
C VAL A 237 9.04 10.78 -9.67
N SER A 238 9.70 10.09 -10.59
CA SER A 238 11.00 10.48 -11.13
C SER A 238 10.77 11.01 -12.53
N ALA A 239 11.22 12.23 -12.81
CA ALA A 239 11.08 12.84 -14.11
C ALA A 239 12.45 13.28 -14.65
N ARG A 240 12.65 13.10 -15.95
CA ARG A 240 13.82 13.60 -16.67
C ARG A 240 13.36 14.55 -17.75
N PHE A 241 14.01 15.70 -17.82
CA PHE A 241 13.72 16.73 -18.80
C PHE A 241 14.99 17.13 -19.54
N SER A 242 14.85 17.57 -20.78
CA SER A 242 15.88 18.36 -21.45
C SER A 242 15.79 19.81 -20.99
N ILE A 243 16.94 20.47 -20.91
CA ILE A 243 17.06 21.91 -20.66
C ILE A 243 17.82 22.56 -21.82
N THR A 244 17.66 23.86 -21.99
CA THR A 244 18.55 24.63 -22.88
C THR A 244 19.99 24.59 -22.36
N ARG A 245 20.96 25.05 -23.17
CA ARG A 245 22.35 25.08 -22.72
C ARG A 245 22.48 26.05 -21.54
N PRO A 246 23.05 25.61 -20.41
CA PRO A 246 23.21 26.45 -19.24
C PRO A 246 24.25 27.56 -19.48
N GLU A 247 24.02 28.70 -18.85
CA GLU A 247 24.95 29.82 -18.78
C GLU A 247 25.76 29.66 -17.48
N LEU A 248 26.99 29.17 -17.60
CA LEU A 248 27.91 28.87 -16.49
C LEU A 248 29.11 29.82 -16.50
#